data_AF-A0A7L7VPX6-F1
#
_entry.id   AF-A0A7L7VPX6-F1
#
_cell.length_a   1.000
_cell.length_b   1.000
_cell.length_c   1.000
_cell.angle_alpha   90.00
_cell.angle_beta   90.00
_cell.angle_gamma   90.00
#
_symmetry.space_group_name_H-M   'P 1'
#
loop_
_entity.id
_entity.type
_entity.pdbx_description
1 polymer ?
#
loop_
_entity_poly.entity_id
_entity_poly.type
_entity_poly.pdbx_seq_one_letter_code
_entity_poly.pdbx_strand_id
1 'polypeptide(L)'
;MQSFKRTSFTVAGVAAAALLSLTACGGTATTTPSSSAPAAAPSSMAPSPSASASASAMDPAANLVGAGCAGYAEQVPTGAGSVSGMALDPVAVAASNNPLLTTLTSAVSGKLNPKVDLVDTLNGAEFTVFAPVDDAFAKIDAATIETLKTDDALLSKILTYHVVPGQITPDKIAGTHATVQGGTVTVTGSGDALQVDGANVICGGVQTKNATVYLVDTVLMPK
;
A
#
# COMPACT_ATOMS: atom_id res chain seq x y z
N MET A 1 -11.39 49.42 16.66
CA MET A 1 -11.54 50.36 15.53
C MET A 1 -10.28 50.29 14.68
N GLN A 2 -10.40 49.84 13.43
CA GLN A 2 -9.63 50.32 12.27
C GLN A 2 -10.34 49.79 11.02
N SER A 3 -10.42 50.62 9.98
CA SER A 3 -11.34 50.45 8.85
C SER A 3 -10.61 50.55 7.50
N PHE A 4 -11.32 50.17 6.43
CA PHE A 4 -10.92 50.24 5.01
C PHE A 4 -9.88 49.18 4.55
N LYS A 5 -9.88 48.72 3.29
CA LYS A 5 -10.66 49.12 2.10
C LYS A 5 -10.90 47.91 1.17
N ARG A 6 -12.01 47.94 0.40
CA ARG A 6 -12.29 46.99 -0.69
C ARG A 6 -11.45 47.30 -1.93
N THR A 7 -11.00 46.29 -2.67
CA THR A 7 -10.81 46.39 -4.13
C THR A 7 -11.09 45.05 -4.81
N SER A 8 -11.99 45.05 -5.79
CA SER A 8 -12.23 43.92 -6.70
C SER A 8 -11.36 44.08 -7.95
N PHE A 9 -10.85 42.98 -8.50
CA PHE A 9 -10.32 42.95 -9.86
C PHE A 9 -10.81 41.69 -10.59
N THR A 10 -11.63 41.91 -11.61
CA THR A 10 -11.99 40.94 -12.66
C THR A 10 -10.97 41.02 -13.79
N VAL A 11 -10.54 39.89 -14.33
CA VAL A 11 -9.82 39.81 -15.62
C VAL A 11 -10.50 38.77 -16.49
N ALA A 12 -10.74 39.12 -17.75
CA ALA A 12 -11.39 38.29 -18.75
C ALA A 12 -10.42 37.25 -19.38
N GLY A 13 -10.98 36.20 -19.97
CA GLY A 13 -10.20 35.07 -20.51
C GLY A 13 -9.64 35.30 -21.91
N VAL A 14 -8.95 34.26 -22.42
CA VAL A 14 -8.51 34.10 -23.80
C VAL A 14 -8.77 32.65 -24.24
N ALA A 15 -9.24 32.46 -25.46
CA ALA A 15 -9.45 31.15 -26.08
C ALA A 15 -8.53 30.98 -27.30
N ALA A 16 -7.95 29.79 -27.46
CA ALA A 16 -7.36 29.25 -28.69
C ALA A 16 -7.20 27.72 -28.47
N ALA A 17 -7.84 26.82 -29.21
CA ALA A 17 -7.79 26.54 -30.66
C ALA A 17 -6.74 25.46 -31.02
N ALA A 18 -7.22 24.40 -31.67
CA ALA A 18 -6.56 23.10 -31.90
C ALA A 18 -5.40 23.12 -32.91
N LEU A 19 -4.59 22.05 -32.90
CA LEU A 19 -4.04 21.44 -34.12
C LEU A 19 -3.99 19.90 -34.02
N LEU A 20 -4.37 19.23 -35.11
CA LEU A 20 -4.24 17.79 -35.34
C LEU A 20 -2.90 17.46 -36.01
N SER A 21 -2.40 16.23 -35.83
CA SER A 21 -1.43 15.61 -36.74
C SER A 21 -1.73 14.12 -36.97
N LEU A 22 -2.41 13.84 -38.09
CA LEU A 22 -2.49 12.50 -38.68
C LEU A 22 -1.32 12.33 -39.64
N THR A 23 -0.57 11.22 -39.54
CA THR A 23 0.42 10.84 -40.55
C THR A 23 0.18 9.40 -40.98
N ALA A 24 -0.35 9.21 -42.18
CA ALA A 24 -0.51 7.92 -42.85
C ALA A 24 0.11 8.01 -44.24
N CYS A 25 0.89 7.02 -44.66
CA CYS A 25 1.46 6.95 -46.01
C CYS A 25 1.80 5.51 -46.40
N GLY A 26 1.55 5.14 -47.66
CA GLY A 26 1.87 3.83 -48.23
C GLY A 26 1.81 3.83 -49.77
N GLY A 27 2.52 2.88 -50.39
CA GLY A 27 2.65 2.66 -51.85
C GLY A 27 4.09 2.26 -52.23
N THR A 28 4.40 1.07 -52.77
CA THR A 28 4.14 0.54 -54.14
C THR A 28 5.16 1.05 -55.18
N ALA A 29 5.75 0.28 -56.13
CA ALA A 29 6.18 -1.14 -56.28
C ALA A 29 6.90 -1.28 -57.67
N THR A 30 7.92 -2.15 -57.83
CA THR A 30 8.56 -2.65 -59.12
C THR A 30 9.75 -3.57 -58.72
N THR A 31 9.82 -4.92 -58.84
CA THR A 31 9.88 -5.86 -60.00
C THR A 31 11.15 -5.67 -60.88
N THR A 32 11.88 -6.64 -61.47
CA THR A 32 11.96 -8.14 -61.58
C THR A 32 13.25 -8.50 -62.39
N PRO A 33 13.69 -9.77 -62.67
CA PRO A 33 13.47 -11.13 -62.10
C PRO A 33 14.77 -12.02 -61.98
N SER A 34 14.58 -13.34 -61.78
CA SER A 34 15.50 -14.50 -62.00
C SER A 34 16.62 -14.80 -60.97
N SER A 35 16.90 -16.05 -60.59
CA SER A 35 16.20 -17.35 -60.82
C SER A 35 16.71 -18.44 -59.85
N SER A 36 15.95 -19.55 -59.75
CA SER A 36 16.27 -20.84 -59.09
C SER A 36 15.82 -21.02 -57.63
N ALA A 37 15.28 -22.22 -57.36
CA ALA A 37 14.70 -22.70 -56.09
C ALA A 37 14.90 -24.24 -56.00
N PRO A 38 14.45 -24.97 -54.95
CA PRO A 38 14.08 -24.57 -53.58
C PRO A 38 14.82 -25.39 -52.48
N ALA A 39 14.72 -25.00 -51.20
CA ALA A 39 14.51 -25.87 -50.01
C ALA A 39 14.72 -25.13 -48.67
N ALA A 40 14.15 -25.68 -47.60
CA ALA A 40 14.41 -25.40 -46.17
C ALA A 40 13.85 -24.12 -45.51
N ALA A 41 12.58 -24.22 -45.09
CA ALA A 41 12.08 -23.85 -43.74
C ALA A 41 12.18 -22.35 -43.30
N PRO A 42 11.65 -21.94 -42.11
CA PRO A 42 10.44 -21.11 -42.15
C PRO A 42 10.48 -19.82 -41.30
N SER A 43 9.32 -19.16 -41.28
CA SER A 43 8.84 -18.23 -40.24
C SER A 43 9.25 -16.75 -40.31
N SER A 44 8.23 -15.95 -40.60
CA SER A 44 8.10 -14.56 -40.15
C SER A 44 8.37 -14.41 -38.66
N MET A 45 8.99 -13.29 -38.24
CA MET A 45 8.68 -12.68 -36.96
C MET A 45 8.98 -11.18 -36.97
N ALA A 46 8.06 -10.40 -36.40
CA ALA A 46 8.22 -8.97 -36.15
C ALA A 46 9.25 -8.72 -35.04
N PRO A 47 9.79 -7.48 -34.90
CA PRO A 47 10.60 -7.14 -33.74
C PRO A 47 9.74 -7.15 -32.46
N SER A 48 9.85 -8.23 -31.69
CA SER A 48 9.46 -8.22 -30.28
C SER A 48 10.37 -7.26 -29.50
N PRO A 49 9.85 -6.44 -28.57
CA PRO A 49 10.69 -5.77 -27.60
C PRO A 49 11.24 -6.80 -26.61
N SER A 50 12.44 -7.31 -26.87
CA SER A 50 13.15 -8.17 -25.92
C SER A 50 13.52 -7.38 -24.68
N ALA A 51 12.93 -7.76 -23.55
CA ALA A 51 13.39 -7.35 -22.23
C ALA A 51 14.84 -7.79 -22.01
N SER A 52 15.66 -6.95 -21.36
CA SER A 52 16.94 -7.40 -20.80
C SER A 52 17.44 -6.47 -19.69
N ALA A 53 16.89 -6.67 -18.48
CA ALA A 53 17.57 -6.41 -17.20
C ALA A 53 16.78 -7.00 -16.01
N SER A 54 16.09 -8.13 -16.18
CA SER A 54 15.46 -8.83 -15.06
C SER A 54 16.52 -9.55 -14.24
N ALA A 55 17.14 -8.82 -13.30
CA ALA A 55 17.45 -9.45 -12.03
C ALA A 55 16.13 -10.02 -11.47
N SER A 56 16.18 -11.22 -10.89
CA SER A 56 15.02 -11.82 -10.22
C SER A 56 14.73 -11.12 -8.89
N ALA A 57 14.37 -9.84 -8.97
CA ALA A 57 13.64 -9.17 -7.91
C ALA A 57 12.28 -9.87 -7.83
N MET A 58 12.01 -10.53 -6.71
CA MET A 58 10.66 -10.98 -6.38
C MET A 58 9.77 -9.75 -6.38
N ASP A 59 8.75 -9.76 -7.23
CA ASP A 59 7.81 -8.65 -7.30
C ASP A 59 7.13 -8.50 -5.93
N PRO A 60 7.29 -7.36 -5.24
CA PRO A 60 6.79 -7.20 -3.87
C PRO A 60 5.25 -7.12 -3.82
N ALA A 61 4.58 -6.98 -4.97
CA ALA A 61 3.14 -7.06 -5.10
C ALA A 61 2.63 -8.50 -5.37
N ALA A 62 3.48 -9.43 -5.79
CA ALA A 62 3.08 -10.80 -6.16
C ALA A 62 2.53 -11.66 -5.01
N ASN A 63 2.74 -11.25 -3.75
CA ASN A 63 2.22 -11.92 -2.55
C ASN A 63 1.11 -11.11 -1.87
N LEU A 64 0.56 -10.08 -2.52
CA LEU A 64 -0.50 -9.27 -1.94
C LEU A 64 -1.86 -9.99 -2.00
N VAL A 65 -2.65 -9.80 -0.96
CA VAL A 65 -4.01 -10.34 -0.84
C VAL A 65 -4.97 -9.28 -0.30
N GLY A 66 -6.22 -9.29 -0.78
CA GLY A 66 -7.23 -8.33 -0.34
C GLY A 66 -7.73 -7.51 -1.52
N ALA A 67 -9.06 -7.46 -1.70
CA ALA A 67 -9.70 -6.78 -2.82
C ALA A 67 -9.36 -5.28 -2.91
N GLY A 68 -8.92 -4.67 -1.81
CA GLY A 68 -8.50 -3.28 -1.74
C GLY A 68 -7.04 -3.02 -2.14
N CYS A 69 -6.19 -4.03 -2.34
CA CYS A 69 -4.80 -3.82 -2.79
C CYS A 69 -4.71 -3.07 -4.13
N ALA A 70 -5.66 -3.32 -5.04
CA ALA A 70 -5.73 -2.59 -6.31
C ALA A 70 -6.03 -1.09 -6.09
N GLY A 71 -7.09 -0.77 -5.35
CA GLY A 71 -7.44 0.63 -5.05
C GLY A 71 -6.43 1.37 -4.16
N TYR A 72 -5.69 0.63 -3.33
CA TYR A 72 -4.54 1.14 -2.59
C TYR A 72 -3.36 1.46 -3.54
N ALA A 73 -3.05 0.57 -4.49
CA ALA A 73 -2.04 0.83 -5.51
C ALA A 73 -2.42 1.97 -6.47
N GLU A 74 -3.70 2.22 -6.72
CA GLU A 74 -4.15 3.41 -7.46
C GLU A 74 -3.92 4.71 -6.67
N GLN A 75 -4.08 4.69 -5.35
CA GLN A 75 -3.83 5.84 -4.48
C GLN A 75 -2.34 6.07 -4.20
N VAL A 76 -1.55 4.99 -4.10
CA VAL A 76 -0.13 5.01 -3.76
C VAL A 76 0.70 4.18 -4.78
N PRO A 77 0.70 4.55 -6.07
CA PRO A 77 1.30 3.72 -7.14
C PRO A 77 2.82 3.68 -7.11
N THR A 78 3.47 4.76 -6.67
CA THR A 78 4.92 4.86 -6.53
C THR A 78 5.30 5.76 -5.35
N GLY A 79 6.46 5.49 -4.73
CA GLY A 79 6.98 6.26 -3.60
C GLY A 79 7.26 5.38 -2.38
N ALA A 80 7.72 6.00 -1.29
CA ALA A 80 8.08 5.29 -0.05
C ALA A 80 6.86 4.67 0.67
N GLY A 81 5.66 5.19 0.42
CA GLY A 81 4.40 4.62 0.91
C GLY A 81 3.90 3.42 0.11
N SER A 82 4.36 3.19 -1.13
CA SER A 82 3.93 2.06 -1.96
C SER A 82 4.50 0.74 -1.47
N VAL A 83 3.88 -0.39 -1.82
CA VAL A 83 4.36 -1.74 -1.47
C VAL A 83 5.83 -1.99 -1.80
N SER A 84 6.33 -1.46 -2.93
CA SER A 84 7.74 -1.54 -3.31
C SER A 84 8.67 -0.63 -2.50
N GLY A 85 8.18 0.51 -2.00
CA GLY A 85 8.92 1.41 -1.11
C GLY A 85 8.96 0.88 0.31
N MET A 86 7.82 0.43 0.82
CA MET A 86 7.66 -0.22 2.12
C MET A 86 8.59 -1.44 2.29
N ALA A 87 8.88 -2.18 1.22
CA ALA A 87 9.84 -3.29 1.21
C ALA A 87 11.29 -2.90 1.52
N LEU A 88 11.68 -1.64 1.29
CA LEU A 88 13.04 -1.15 1.51
C LEU A 88 13.23 -0.61 2.95
N ASP A 89 12.16 -0.13 3.54
CA ASP A 89 12.13 0.51 4.85
C ASP A 89 11.70 -0.45 5.98
N PRO A 90 12.09 -0.19 7.24
CA PRO A 90 11.55 -0.92 8.39
C PRO A 90 10.11 -0.48 8.68
N VAL A 91 9.34 -1.35 9.35
CA VAL A 91 7.88 -1.25 9.40
C VAL A 91 7.34 0.08 9.95
N ALA A 92 8.00 0.69 10.94
CA ALA A 92 7.55 1.97 11.49
C ALA A 92 7.74 3.13 10.49
N VAL A 93 8.79 3.10 9.68
CA VAL A 93 9.05 4.09 8.62
C VAL A 93 8.11 3.83 7.43
N ALA A 94 7.94 2.57 7.03
CA ALA A 94 6.99 2.17 6.00
C ALA A 94 5.54 2.60 6.33
N ALA A 95 5.09 2.42 7.57
CA ALA A 95 3.79 2.91 8.05
C ALA A 95 3.74 4.44 8.08
N SER A 96 4.82 5.11 8.47
CA SER A 96 4.89 6.59 8.51
C SER A 96 4.80 7.25 7.12
N ASN A 97 5.28 6.56 6.09
CA ASN A 97 5.21 7.01 4.70
C ASN A 97 3.83 6.76 4.06
N ASN A 98 2.88 6.14 4.76
CA ASN A 98 1.59 5.76 4.23
C ASN A 98 0.49 6.80 4.52
N PRO A 99 -0.18 7.36 3.48
CA PRO A 99 -1.20 8.39 3.66
C PRO A 99 -2.52 7.87 4.28
N LEU A 100 -2.70 6.55 4.36
CA LEU A 100 -3.87 5.89 4.98
C LEU A 100 -3.62 5.37 6.39
N LEU A 101 -2.40 5.52 6.92
CA LEU A 101 -1.97 5.01 8.23
C LEU A 101 -1.54 6.16 9.15
N THR A 102 -2.08 7.37 8.96
CA THR A 102 -1.57 8.58 9.62
C THR A 102 -1.93 8.62 11.11
N THR A 103 -3.11 8.14 11.48
CA THR A 103 -3.56 7.99 12.88
C THR A 103 -2.77 6.89 13.58
N LEU A 104 -2.58 5.73 12.96
CA LEU A 104 -1.77 4.64 13.50
C LEU A 104 -0.31 5.07 13.71
N THR A 105 0.29 5.72 12.72
CA THR A 105 1.65 6.27 12.81
C THR A 105 1.75 7.23 13.99
N SER A 106 0.76 8.11 14.16
CA SER A 106 0.72 9.05 15.28
C SER A 106 0.59 8.35 16.63
N ALA A 107 -0.11 7.21 16.69
CA ALA A 107 -0.22 6.38 17.89
C ALA A 107 1.10 5.66 18.24
N VAL A 108 1.79 5.13 17.24
CA VAL A 108 3.05 4.36 17.39
C VAL A 108 4.26 5.24 17.69
N SER A 109 4.31 6.45 17.13
CA SER A 109 5.41 7.43 17.29
C SER A 109 5.23 8.42 18.46
N GLY A 110 4.38 8.09 19.44
CA GLY A 110 4.11 8.93 20.60
C GLY A 110 3.41 10.28 20.33
N LYS A 111 3.07 10.61 19.07
CA LYS A 111 2.39 11.87 18.73
C LYS A 111 0.95 11.93 19.26
N LEU A 112 0.28 10.79 19.40
CA LEU A 112 -1.04 10.65 20.02
C LEU A 112 -0.96 10.65 21.55
N ASN A 113 0.06 9.98 22.11
CA ASN A 113 0.33 9.91 23.54
C ASN A 113 1.86 9.80 23.77
N PRO A 114 2.52 10.84 24.31
CA PRO A 114 3.99 10.92 24.36
C PRO A 114 4.65 9.92 25.33
N LYS A 115 3.86 9.11 26.04
CA LYS A 115 4.34 8.01 26.88
C LYS A 115 4.49 6.68 26.12
N VAL A 116 3.93 6.58 24.91
CA VAL A 116 3.88 5.34 24.12
C VAL A 116 4.66 5.57 22.84
N ASP A 117 5.94 5.21 22.84
CA ASP A 117 6.71 5.04 21.61
C ASP A 117 7.02 3.55 21.40
N LEU A 118 6.62 3.05 20.23
CA LEU A 118 6.84 1.67 19.80
C LEU A 118 7.68 1.61 18.51
N VAL A 119 8.24 2.74 18.04
CA VAL A 119 9.03 2.81 16.80
C VAL A 119 10.27 1.93 16.92
N ASP A 120 11.04 2.11 17.99
CA ASP A 120 12.25 1.30 18.24
C ASP A 120 11.90 -0.19 18.47
N THR A 121 10.78 -0.46 19.15
CA THR A 121 10.31 -1.83 19.42
C THR A 121 9.96 -2.55 18.12
N LEU A 122 9.19 -1.90 17.25
CA LEU A 122 8.75 -2.44 15.96
C LEU A 122 9.89 -2.57 14.95
N ASN A 123 10.93 -1.75 15.04
CA ASN A 123 12.12 -1.85 14.19
C ASN A 123 13.14 -2.88 14.70
N GLY A 124 13.06 -3.29 15.97
CA GLY A 124 14.06 -4.14 16.63
C GLY A 124 13.90 -5.65 16.41
N ALA A 125 12.78 -6.13 15.89
CA ALA A 125 12.53 -7.55 15.66
C ALA A 125 11.57 -7.83 14.49
N GLU A 126 11.30 -9.10 14.24
CA GLU A 126 10.41 -9.57 13.19
C GLU A 126 8.95 -9.62 13.64
N PHE A 127 8.05 -8.98 12.86
CA PHE A 127 6.64 -8.85 13.22
C PHE A 127 5.66 -9.05 12.06
N THR A 128 4.40 -9.26 12.41
CA THR A 128 3.25 -9.12 11.52
C THR A 128 2.34 -8.06 12.12
N VAL A 129 2.10 -6.98 11.38
CA VAL A 129 1.39 -5.79 11.87
C VAL A 129 0.06 -5.66 11.15
N PHE A 130 -1.04 -5.80 11.89
CA PHE A 130 -2.37 -5.45 11.43
C PHE A 130 -2.53 -3.93 11.56
N ALA A 131 -2.53 -3.22 10.44
CA ALA A 131 -2.53 -1.77 10.40
C ALA A 131 -3.94 -1.25 10.07
N PRO A 132 -4.77 -0.86 11.04
CA PRO A 132 -6.02 -0.16 10.76
C PRO A 132 -5.78 1.11 9.94
N VAL A 133 -6.54 1.25 8.86
CA VAL A 133 -6.55 2.48 8.05
C VAL A 133 -7.24 3.63 8.78
N ASP A 134 -7.04 4.86 8.34
CA ASP A 134 -7.67 6.04 8.95
C ASP A 134 -9.22 5.95 8.98
N ASP A 135 -9.88 5.32 7.98
CA ASP A 135 -11.31 4.98 8.03
C ASP A 135 -11.70 4.01 9.16
N ALA A 136 -10.79 3.11 9.57
CA ALA A 136 -11.01 2.21 10.69
C ALA A 136 -11.06 2.97 12.02
N PHE A 137 -10.22 4.00 12.18
CA PHE A 137 -10.26 4.91 13.32
C PHE A 137 -11.48 5.82 13.29
N ALA A 138 -11.96 6.22 12.10
CA ALA A 138 -13.19 7.01 11.95
C ALA A 138 -14.47 6.27 12.41
N LYS A 139 -14.44 4.93 12.49
CA LYS A 139 -15.51 4.11 13.10
C LYS A 139 -15.51 4.11 14.62
N ILE A 140 -14.44 4.59 15.29
CA ILE A 140 -14.35 4.65 16.74
C ILE A 140 -14.92 6.00 17.23
N ASP A 141 -15.72 5.95 18.29
CA ASP A 141 -16.19 7.15 18.99
C ASP A 141 -15.03 8.05 19.44
N ALA A 142 -15.15 9.36 19.19
CA ALA A 142 -14.14 10.34 19.59
C ALA A 142 -13.80 10.28 21.10
N ALA A 143 -14.76 9.92 21.97
CA ALA A 143 -14.54 9.73 23.40
C ALA A 143 -13.53 8.61 23.71
N THR A 144 -13.56 7.53 22.94
CA THR A 144 -12.57 6.43 23.04
C THR A 144 -11.21 6.91 22.55
N ILE A 145 -11.14 7.63 21.43
CA ILE A 145 -9.88 8.22 20.93
C ILE A 145 -9.26 9.19 21.95
N GLU A 146 -10.06 10.04 22.61
CA GLU A 146 -9.58 10.90 23.71
C GLU A 146 -9.07 10.09 24.90
N THR A 147 -9.76 8.99 25.25
CA THR A 147 -9.30 8.08 26.32
C THR A 147 -7.93 7.49 25.99
N LEU A 148 -7.70 7.05 24.75
CA LEU A 148 -6.41 6.51 24.29
C LEU A 148 -5.26 7.54 24.29
N LYS A 149 -5.56 8.83 24.13
CA LYS A 149 -4.56 9.91 24.29
C LYS A 149 -4.11 10.06 25.74
N THR A 150 -4.99 9.76 26.70
CA THR A 150 -4.70 9.90 28.14
C THR A 150 -4.21 8.62 28.81
N ASP A 151 -4.69 7.45 28.37
CA ASP A 151 -4.40 6.14 28.94
C ASP A 151 -3.33 5.42 28.12
N ASP A 152 -2.08 5.56 28.56
CA ASP A 152 -0.91 4.93 27.96
C ASP A 152 -0.93 3.39 28.07
N ALA A 153 -1.55 2.83 29.10
CA ALA A 153 -1.62 1.38 29.30
C ALA A 153 -2.62 0.74 28.33
N LEU A 154 -3.79 1.35 28.13
CA LEU A 154 -4.77 0.91 27.14
C LEU A 154 -4.26 1.09 25.71
N LEU A 155 -3.65 2.23 25.39
CA LEU A 155 -3.08 2.46 24.06
C LEU A 155 -1.97 1.44 23.76
N SER A 156 -1.04 1.21 24.69
CA SER A 156 0.03 0.21 24.53
C SER A 156 -0.53 -1.19 24.32
N LYS A 157 -1.59 -1.59 25.05
CA LYS A 157 -2.26 -2.88 24.85
C LYS A 157 -2.90 -2.98 23.47
N ILE A 158 -3.62 -1.97 23.00
CA ILE A 158 -4.26 -1.99 21.68
C ILE A 158 -3.21 -2.06 20.56
N LEU A 159 -2.15 -1.25 20.64
CA LEU A 159 -1.07 -1.29 19.65
C LEU A 159 -0.34 -2.64 19.65
N THR A 160 -0.05 -3.22 20.82
CA THR A 160 0.58 -4.56 20.91
C THR A 160 -0.37 -5.72 20.57
N TYR A 161 -1.70 -5.51 20.57
CA TYR A 161 -2.68 -6.49 20.10
C TYR A 161 -2.76 -6.55 18.56
N HIS A 162 -2.42 -5.46 17.88
CA HIS A 162 -2.27 -5.42 16.42
C HIS A 162 -0.94 -6.04 15.94
N VAL A 163 -0.04 -6.41 16.85
CA VAL A 163 1.30 -6.91 16.53
C VAL A 163 1.41 -8.38 16.93
N VAL A 164 1.66 -9.23 15.94
CA VAL A 164 2.00 -10.65 16.11
C VAL A 164 3.52 -10.82 15.91
N PRO A 165 4.25 -11.56 16.77
CA PRO A 165 5.66 -11.82 16.57
C PRO A 165 5.89 -12.79 15.39
N GLY A 166 6.94 -12.51 14.60
CA GLY A 166 7.29 -13.25 13.39
C GLY A 166 6.64 -12.70 12.12
N GLN A 167 7.32 -12.88 10.98
CA GLN A 167 6.81 -12.50 9.67
C GLN A 167 5.98 -13.65 9.09
N ILE A 168 4.67 -13.45 8.93
CA ILE A 168 3.75 -14.49 8.48
C ILE A 168 3.13 -14.05 7.14
N THR A 169 3.38 -14.84 6.09
CA THR A 169 2.84 -14.62 4.74
C THR A 169 1.34 -14.95 4.67
N PRO A 170 0.58 -14.38 3.71
CA PRO A 170 -0.87 -14.56 3.67
C PRO A 170 -1.31 -16.02 3.43
N ASP A 171 -0.46 -16.86 2.86
CA ASP A 171 -0.68 -18.32 2.71
C ASP A 171 -0.59 -19.09 4.04
N LYS A 172 -0.12 -18.44 5.11
CA LYS A 172 0.16 -19.02 6.43
C LYS A 172 -0.45 -18.22 7.58
N ILE A 173 -1.01 -17.03 7.30
CA ILE A 173 -1.66 -16.19 8.31
C ILE A 173 -3.02 -16.73 8.75
N ALA A 174 -3.71 -17.57 7.98
CA ALA A 174 -4.97 -18.18 8.41
C ALA A 174 -4.77 -19.09 9.64
N GLY A 175 -5.54 -18.86 10.71
CA GLY A 175 -5.41 -19.54 12.00
C GLY A 175 -5.44 -18.59 13.20
N THR A 176 -5.19 -19.12 14.40
CA THR A 176 -5.10 -18.33 15.63
C THR A 176 -3.65 -18.02 15.96
N HIS A 177 -3.33 -16.75 16.17
CA HIS A 177 -1.98 -16.27 16.48
C HIS A 177 -1.94 -15.56 17.84
N ALA A 178 -0.85 -15.73 18.58
CA ALA A 178 -0.60 -14.97 19.80
C ALA A 178 -0.04 -13.58 19.46
N THR A 179 -0.52 -12.55 20.14
CA THR A 179 -0.07 -11.16 20.00
C THR A 179 1.04 -10.84 21.00
N VAL A 180 1.78 -9.74 20.76
CA VAL A 180 2.74 -9.20 21.72
C VAL A 180 2.05 -8.77 23.03
N GLN A 181 0.77 -8.39 22.98
CA GLN A 181 -0.03 -8.09 24.17
C GLN A 181 -0.27 -9.33 25.07
N GLY A 182 -0.21 -10.54 24.51
CA GLY A 182 -0.51 -11.80 25.19
C GLY A 182 -1.93 -12.34 24.93
N GLY A 183 -2.82 -11.54 24.32
CA GLY A 183 -4.07 -12.03 23.75
C GLY A 183 -3.86 -12.76 22.42
N THR A 184 -4.90 -13.40 21.88
CA THR A 184 -4.86 -14.02 20.55
C THR A 184 -5.72 -13.26 19.54
N VAL A 185 -5.31 -13.28 18.26
CA VAL A 185 -6.16 -12.89 17.12
C VAL A 185 -6.52 -14.14 16.35
N THR A 186 -7.75 -14.21 15.82
CA THR A 186 -8.14 -15.29 14.91
C THR A 186 -8.28 -14.77 13.50
N VAL A 187 -7.46 -15.27 12.58
CA VAL A 187 -7.47 -14.92 11.17
C VAL A 187 -8.18 -16.00 10.38
N THR A 188 -9.13 -15.60 9.54
CA THR A 188 -10.00 -16.48 8.77
C THR A 188 -10.09 -16.02 7.31
N GLY A 189 -10.61 -16.87 6.44
CA GLY A 189 -10.60 -16.62 5.00
C GLY A 189 -9.23 -16.83 4.36
N SER A 190 -9.12 -16.44 3.09
CA SER A 190 -7.91 -16.57 2.26
C SER A 190 -8.04 -15.63 1.06
N GLY A 191 -6.91 -15.20 0.49
CA GLY A 191 -6.89 -14.27 -0.64
C GLY A 191 -7.67 -12.99 -0.34
N ASP A 192 -8.58 -12.60 -1.24
CA ASP A 192 -9.36 -11.37 -1.13
C ASP A 192 -10.42 -11.36 -0.01
N ALA A 193 -10.73 -12.51 0.58
CA ALA A 193 -11.74 -12.67 1.64
C ALA A 193 -11.14 -12.81 3.05
N LEU A 194 -9.87 -12.42 3.22
CA LEU A 194 -9.12 -12.55 4.47
C LEU A 194 -9.62 -11.57 5.55
N GLN A 195 -9.84 -12.09 6.76
CA GLN A 195 -10.43 -11.35 7.88
C GLN A 195 -9.68 -11.65 9.19
N VAL A 196 -9.53 -10.66 10.05
CA VAL A 196 -8.77 -10.71 11.32
C VAL A 196 -9.71 -10.31 12.46
N ASP A 197 -10.09 -11.28 13.28
CA ASP A 197 -11.06 -11.12 14.39
C ASP A 197 -12.40 -10.44 14.00
N GLY A 198 -12.80 -10.56 12.73
CA GLY A 198 -13.99 -9.93 12.15
C GLY A 198 -13.75 -8.59 11.44
N ALA A 199 -12.52 -8.05 11.46
CA ALA A 199 -12.10 -6.95 10.58
C ALA A 199 -11.74 -7.49 9.19
N ASN A 200 -12.10 -6.78 8.12
CA ASN A 200 -11.72 -7.15 6.75
C ASN A 200 -10.30 -6.66 6.44
N VAL A 201 -9.47 -7.52 5.82
CA VAL A 201 -8.17 -7.10 5.28
C VAL A 201 -8.39 -6.44 3.92
N ILE A 202 -8.15 -5.14 3.88
CA ILE A 202 -8.23 -4.31 2.67
C ILE A 202 -7.07 -4.68 1.74
N CYS A 203 -5.85 -4.72 2.29
CA CYS A 203 -4.66 -5.14 1.57
C CYS A 203 -3.62 -5.71 2.54
N GLY A 204 -3.16 -6.93 2.30
CA GLY A 204 -2.20 -7.62 3.16
C GLY A 204 -1.13 -8.36 2.39
N GLY A 205 -0.13 -8.88 3.12
CA GLY A 205 1.05 -9.48 2.51
C GLY A 205 2.11 -8.45 2.06
N VAL A 206 1.96 -7.18 2.46
CA VAL A 206 2.95 -6.13 2.17
C VAL A 206 4.20 -6.40 2.99
N GLN A 207 5.24 -6.95 2.36
CA GLN A 207 6.51 -7.21 3.01
C GLN A 207 7.28 -5.89 3.19
N THR A 208 7.75 -5.64 4.40
CA THR A 208 8.70 -4.59 4.76
C THR A 208 10.04 -5.23 5.13
N LYS A 209 11.07 -4.43 5.42
CA LYS A 209 12.40 -4.94 5.77
C LYS A 209 12.41 -5.91 6.97
N ASN A 210 11.47 -5.77 7.91
CA ASN A 210 11.44 -6.54 9.15
C ASN A 210 10.02 -6.98 9.58
N ALA A 211 8.98 -6.69 8.80
CA ALA A 211 7.63 -7.10 9.13
C ALA A 211 6.74 -7.32 7.90
N THR A 212 5.66 -8.09 8.07
CA THR A 212 4.56 -8.14 7.08
C THR A 212 3.40 -7.27 7.55
N VAL A 213 2.92 -6.36 6.70
CA VAL A 213 1.81 -5.44 7.02
C VAL A 213 0.51 -5.91 6.37
N TYR A 214 -0.56 -5.81 7.15
CA TYR A 214 -1.94 -6.15 6.77
C TYR A 214 -2.87 -4.98 7.10
N LEU A 215 -3.24 -4.21 6.08
CA LEU A 215 -4.20 -3.10 6.21
C LEU A 215 -5.58 -3.65 6.51
N VAL A 216 -6.17 -3.27 7.65
CA VAL A 216 -7.51 -3.69 8.09
C VAL A 216 -8.49 -2.52 8.11
N ASP A 217 -9.76 -2.81 7.83
CA ASP A 217 -10.84 -1.81 7.80
C ASP A 217 -11.38 -1.44 9.18
N THR A 218 -11.00 -2.17 10.23
CA THR A 218 -11.55 -2.05 11.59
C THR A 218 -10.42 -2.25 12.61
N VAL A 219 -10.42 -1.44 13.67
CA VAL A 219 -9.41 -1.51 14.75
C VAL A 219 -9.69 -2.70 15.66
N LEU A 220 -8.68 -3.52 15.88
CA LEU A 220 -8.73 -4.71 16.74
C LEU A 220 -8.63 -4.30 18.22
N MET A 221 -9.65 -4.60 19.02
CA MET A 221 -9.63 -4.36 20.46
C MET A 221 -9.39 -5.68 21.23
N PRO A 222 -8.44 -5.72 22.18
CA PRO A 222 -8.24 -6.89 23.04
C PRO A 222 -9.48 -7.11 23.93
N LYS A 223 -9.83 -8.38 24.15
CA LYS A 223 -10.98 -8.82 24.97
C LYS A 223 -10.59 -9.11 26.42
#